data_AF-A0A1I4W8I3-F1
#
_entry.id   AF-A0A1I4W8I3-F1
#
_cell.length_a   1.000
_cell.length_b   1.000
_cell.length_c   1.000
_cell.angle_alpha   90.00
_cell.angle_beta   90.00
_cell.angle_gamma   90.00
#
_symmetry.space_group_name_H-M   'P 1'
#
loop_
_entity.id
_entity.type
_entity.pdbx_description
1 polymer ?
#
loop_
_entity_poly.entity_id
_entity_poly.type
_entity_poly.pdbx_seq_one_letter_code
_entity_poly.pdbx_strand_id
1 'polypeptide(L)'
;MEEVTTLLLSEVSEATETTQARSEVLIGGNATGIIIPGKVLEAAIKVDARRYLLFVTDDVIFEEMLTILLLELSQGIVEELTIGGAYTSGHFKDLEVSPRSASFSFVGDTTWTVKVSESPTLKLPFSDPRGVSRRAGLRKYIDISANPAPARADGSR
;
A
#
# COMPACT_ATOMS: atom_id res chain seq x y z
N MET A 1 -14.53 -7.18 0.07
CA MET A 1 -13.25 -6.93 0.74
C MET A 1 -13.44 -7.15 2.22
N GLU A 2 -12.47 -7.79 2.87
CA GLU A 2 -12.50 -8.11 4.31
C GLU A 2 -11.08 -8.04 4.86
N GLU A 3 -10.89 -7.38 6.01
CA GLU A 3 -9.60 -7.38 6.70
C GLU A 3 -9.27 -8.79 7.23
N VAL A 4 -8.02 -9.22 7.08
CA VAL A 4 -7.58 -10.55 7.51
C VAL A 4 -6.29 -10.45 8.32
N THR A 5 -6.21 -11.25 9.38
CA THR A 5 -5.04 -11.34 10.27
C THR A 5 -4.22 -12.61 10.04
N THR A 6 -4.65 -13.47 9.10
CA THR A 6 -3.96 -14.72 8.77
C THR A 6 -2.74 -14.53 7.87
N LEU A 7 -2.50 -13.31 7.39
CA LEU A 7 -1.38 -12.98 6.52
C LEU A 7 -0.28 -12.36 7.36
N LEU A 8 0.96 -12.84 7.17
CA LEU A 8 2.14 -12.38 7.87
C LEU A 8 3.27 -12.15 6.86
N LEU A 9 4.28 -11.39 7.29
CA LEU A 9 5.51 -11.19 6.55
C LEU A 9 6.67 -11.86 7.27
N SER A 10 7.49 -12.59 6.52
CA SER A 10 8.78 -13.09 7.00
C SER A 10 9.89 -12.33 6.27
N GLU A 11 10.67 -11.57 7.02
CA GLU A 11 11.79 -10.80 6.47
C GLU A 11 12.78 -11.72 5.74
N VAL A 12 13.13 -11.35 4.51
CA VAL A 12 14.10 -12.04 3.65
C VAL A 12 15.40 -11.25 3.57
N SER A 13 15.30 -9.92 3.57
CA SER A 13 16.46 -9.03 3.62
C SER A 13 16.09 -7.71 4.28
N GLU A 14 17.00 -7.21 5.12
CA GLU A 14 16.90 -5.88 5.74
C GLU A 14 16.99 -4.77 4.68
N ALA A 15 16.46 -3.59 5.03
CA ALA A 15 16.69 -2.37 4.26
C ALA A 15 18.16 -1.97 4.31
N THR A 16 18.64 -1.34 3.24
CA THR A 16 19.95 -0.66 3.20
C THR A 16 19.73 0.82 2.97
N GLU A 17 20.80 1.64 3.02
CA GLU A 17 20.72 3.08 2.70
C GLU A 17 20.08 3.38 1.32
N THR A 18 20.07 2.41 0.41
CA THR A 18 19.60 2.61 -0.97
C THR A 18 18.50 1.65 -1.40
N THR A 19 18.12 0.69 -0.55
CA THR A 19 17.16 -0.36 -0.91
C THR A 19 16.19 -0.65 0.23
N GLN A 20 14.92 -0.79 -0.13
CA GLN A 20 13.86 -1.19 0.79
C GLN A 20 14.08 -2.61 1.33
N ALA A 21 13.55 -2.89 2.52
CA ALA A 21 13.51 -4.25 3.04
C ALA A 21 12.66 -5.14 2.13
N ARG A 22 12.85 -6.45 2.21
CA ARG A 22 12.05 -7.42 1.46
C ARG A 22 11.57 -8.51 2.37
N SER A 23 10.31 -8.90 2.19
CA SER A 23 9.67 -9.92 2.98
C SER A 23 8.92 -10.91 2.11
N GLU A 24 8.88 -12.17 2.52
CA GLU A 24 8.02 -13.20 1.94
C GLU A 24 6.63 -13.11 2.57
N VAL A 25 5.60 -13.28 1.74
CA VAL A 25 4.21 -13.33 2.20
C VAL A 25 3.87 -14.75 2.67
N LEU A 26 3.35 -14.86 3.89
CA LEU A 26 2.85 -16.10 4.47
C LEU A 26 1.34 -16.01 4.66
N ILE A 27 0.61 -17.07 4.28
CA ILE A 27 -0.86 -17.15 4.47
C ILE A 27 -1.18 -18.37 5.33
N GLY A 28 -1.76 -18.13 6.51
CA GLY A 28 -2.02 -19.17 7.50
C GLY A 28 -0.74 -19.90 7.92
N GLY A 29 0.39 -19.18 7.95
CA GLY A 29 1.71 -19.73 8.27
C GLY A 29 2.43 -20.43 7.09
N ASN A 30 1.82 -20.52 5.92
CA ASN A 30 2.44 -21.15 4.75
C ASN A 30 3.10 -20.12 3.84
N ALA A 31 4.36 -20.35 3.51
CA ALA A 31 5.12 -19.56 2.55
C ALA A 31 4.46 -19.59 1.15
N THR A 32 4.26 -18.42 0.56
CA THR A 32 3.64 -18.29 -0.77
C THR A 32 4.66 -18.24 -1.91
N GLY A 33 5.95 -18.02 -1.61
CA GLY A 33 6.97 -17.71 -2.61
C GLY A 33 6.90 -16.28 -3.16
N ILE A 34 5.93 -15.47 -2.74
CA ILE A 34 5.77 -14.08 -3.19
C ILE A 34 6.62 -13.18 -2.28
N ILE A 35 7.67 -12.58 -2.86
CA ILE A 35 8.53 -11.60 -2.17
C ILE A 35 8.07 -10.19 -2.49
N ILE A 36 7.77 -9.42 -1.46
CA ILE A 36 7.30 -8.03 -1.54
C ILE A 36 8.31 -7.04 -0.96
N PRO A 37 8.30 -5.77 -1.40
CA PRO A 37 8.98 -4.70 -0.67
C PRO A 37 8.30 -4.42 0.67
N GLY A 38 9.09 -3.99 1.64
CA GLY A 38 8.64 -3.64 2.98
C GLY A 38 8.93 -4.72 4.04
N LYS A 39 8.79 -4.33 5.30
CA LYS A 39 9.10 -5.14 6.48
C LYS A 39 7.89 -5.38 7.38
N VAL A 40 7.15 -4.32 7.68
CA VAL A 40 6.06 -4.33 8.66
C VAL A 40 4.73 -4.35 7.92
N LEU A 41 3.90 -5.35 8.21
CA LEU A 41 2.54 -5.45 7.68
C LEU A 41 1.59 -4.66 8.58
N GLU A 42 1.17 -3.49 8.11
CA GLU A 42 0.22 -2.63 8.82
C GLU A 42 -1.20 -3.21 8.76
N ALA A 43 -1.58 -3.70 7.58
CA ALA A 43 -2.86 -4.35 7.37
C ALA A 43 -2.86 -5.24 6.12
N ALA A 44 -3.73 -6.24 6.12
CA ALA A 44 -4.01 -7.08 4.97
C ALA A 44 -5.52 -7.18 4.74
N ILE A 45 -5.95 -6.97 3.51
CA ILE A 45 -7.36 -7.05 3.11
C ILE A 45 -7.49 -8.09 2.00
N LYS A 46 -8.31 -9.10 2.24
CA LYS A 46 -8.74 -10.02 1.20
C LYS A 46 -9.71 -9.30 0.27
N VAL A 47 -9.32 -9.15 -1.00
CA VAL A 47 -10.16 -8.51 -2.02
C VAL A 47 -11.19 -9.50 -2.54
N ASP A 48 -10.72 -10.70 -2.90
CA ASP A 48 -11.51 -11.82 -3.36
C ASP A 48 -10.78 -13.15 -3.08
N ALA A 49 -11.14 -14.24 -3.78
CA ALA A 49 -10.53 -15.54 -3.57
C ALA A 49 -9.04 -15.62 -3.94
N ARG A 50 -8.54 -14.70 -4.77
CA ARG A 50 -7.19 -14.76 -5.35
C ARG A 50 -6.35 -13.53 -5.06
N ARG A 51 -6.98 -12.41 -4.67
CA ARG A 51 -6.28 -11.13 -4.51
C ARG A 51 -6.30 -10.61 -3.08
N TYR A 52 -5.17 -10.03 -2.68
CA TYR A 52 -4.97 -9.37 -1.40
C TYR A 52 -4.43 -7.97 -1.60
N LEU A 53 -4.95 -7.02 -0.84
CA LEU A 53 -4.43 -5.67 -0.74
C LEU A 53 -3.64 -5.56 0.56
N LEU A 54 -2.35 -5.25 0.47
CA LEU A 54 -1.45 -5.14 1.61
C LEU A 54 -1.01 -3.70 1.82
N PHE A 55 -0.86 -3.32 3.09
CA PHE A 55 -0.33 -2.06 3.55
C PHE A 55 0.96 -2.36 4.33
N VAL A 56 2.10 -1.86 3.84
CA VAL A 56 3.41 -2.27 4.31
C VAL A 56 4.33 -1.07 4.53
N THR A 57 5.06 -1.04 5.63
CA THR A 57 6.06 -0.02 5.98
C THR A 57 7.42 -0.68 6.22
N ASP A 58 8.49 0.13 6.35
CA ASP A 58 9.87 -0.37 6.51
C ASP A 58 10.46 -0.17 7.91
N ASP A 59 9.69 0.41 8.85
CA ASP A 59 10.17 0.77 10.20
C ASP A 59 11.45 1.63 10.15
N VAL A 60 11.54 2.54 9.17
CA VAL A 60 12.67 3.45 8.99
C VAL A 60 12.40 4.77 9.70
N ILE A 61 13.28 5.13 10.62
CA ILE A 61 13.17 6.36 11.40
C ILE A 61 13.29 7.57 10.44
N PHE A 62 12.34 8.52 10.55
CA PHE A 62 12.27 9.78 9.78
C PHE A 62 11.83 9.67 8.31
N GLU A 63 11.60 8.46 7.81
CA GLU A 63 11.05 8.22 6.46
C GLU A 63 9.78 7.37 6.56
N GLU A 64 8.63 8.03 6.66
CA GLU A 64 7.36 7.34 6.74
C GLU A 64 6.81 7.17 5.32
N MET A 65 7.09 6.01 4.73
CA MET A 65 6.54 5.59 3.44
C MET A 65 5.64 4.37 3.63
N LEU A 66 4.39 4.50 3.19
CA LEU A 66 3.44 3.41 3.13
C LEU A 66 3.42 2.83 1.72
N THR A 67 3.78 1.55 1.60
CA THR A 67 3.68 0.78 0.36
C THR A 67 2.35 0.04 0.34
N ILE A 68 1.57 0.26 -0.71
CA ILE A 68 0.29 -0.39 -0.95
C ILE A 68 0.43 -1.32 -2.15
N LEU A 69 0.18 -2.61 -1.91
CA LEU A 69 0.40 -3.68 -2.88
C LEU A 69 -0.91 -4.40 -3.16
N LEU A 70 -1.26 -4.56 -4.43
CA LEU A 70 -2.23 -5.57 -4.84
C LEU A 70 -1.47 -6.83 -5.24
N LEU A 71 -1.71 -7.90 -4.52
CA LEU A 71 -1.20 -9.22 -4.81
C LEU A 71 -2.28 -10.06 -5.48
N GLU A 72 -1.86 -10.88 -6.44
CA GLU A 72 -2.63 -11.98 -7.01
C GLU A 72 -1.82 -13.26 -6.76
N LEU A 73 -2.39 -14.25 -6.06
CA LEU A 73 -1.66 -15.43 -5.60
C LEU A 73 -0.91 -16.20 -6.69
N SER A 74 -1.40 -16.17 -7.93
CA SER A 74 -0.78 -16.85 -9.07
C SER A 74 0.23 -15.99 -9.85
N GLN A 75 0.24 -14.67 -9.65
CA GLN A 75 1.05 -13.73 -10.45
C GLN A 75 2.05 -12.93 -9.60
N GLY A 76 1.89 -12.91 -8.27
CA GLY A 76 2.67 -12.06 -7.38
C GLY A 76 2.09 -10.64 -7.30
N ILE A 77 2.96 -9.63 -7.32
CA ILE A 77 2.56 -8.22 -7.26
C ILE A 77 1.99 -7.79 -8.61
N VAL A 78 0.69 -7.48 -8.65
CA VAL A 78 0.03 -6.97 -9.85
C VAL A 78 -0.03 -5.45 -9.90
N GLU A 79 0.05 -4.79 -8.74
CA GLU A 79 0.17 -3.34 -8.65
C GLU A 79 0.85 -2.90 -7.36
N GLU A 80 1.63 -1.83 -7.44
CA GLU A 80 2.40 -1.24 -6.34
C GLU A 80 2.26 0.29 -6.43
N LEU A 81 1.93 0.91 -5.31
CA LEU A 81 1.95 2.35 -5.14
C LEU A 81 2.47 2.69 -3.75
N THR A 82 3.07 3.87 -3.59
CA THR A 82 3.55 4.36 -2.30
C THR A 82 2.90 5.69 -1.95
N ILE A 83 2.68 5.92 -0.66
CA ILE A 83 2.22 7.18 -0.08
C ILE A 83 3.32 7.65 0.87
N GLY A 84 3.69 8.93 0.79
CA GLY A 84 4.63 9.55 1.72
C GLY A 84 5.87 10.10 1.02
N GLY A 85 6.90 10.38 1.81
CA GLY A 85 8.16 10.96 1.33
C GLY A 85 9.05 11.40 2.49
N ALA A 86 10.29 11.79 2.16
CA ALA A 86 11.26 12.25 3.16
C ALA A 86 10.68 13.38 4.04
N TYR A 87 11.01 13.34 5.33
CA TYR A 87 10.59 14.32 6.34
C TYR A 87 9.08 14.39 6.60
N THR A 88 8.35 13.37 6.19
CA THR A 88 6.93 13.22 6.50
C THR A 88 6.80 12.33 7.72
N SER A 89 6.01 12.75 8.72
CA SER A 89 5.56 11.86 9.79
C SER A 89 4.19 11.29 9.41
N GLY A 90 4.07 9.97 9.41
CA GLY A 90 2.86 9.26 9.11
C GLY A 90 2.76 8.01 9.97
N HIS A 91 1.55 7.68 10.40
CA HIS A 91 1.27 6.45 11.14
C HIS A 91 0.01 5.85 10.56
N PHE A 92 0.07 4.57 10.19
CA PHE A 92 -1.09 3.86 9.67
C PHE A 92 -2.11 3.64 10.80
N LYS A 93 -3.33 4.13 10.60
CA LYS A 93 -4.41 4.00 11.59
C LYS A 93 -5.78 4.23 10.95
N ASP A 94 -6.83 4.07 11.76
CA ASP A 94 -8.22 4.34 11.39
C ASP A 94 -8.67 3.58 10.12
N LEU A 95 -8.23 2.32 10.00
CA LEU A 95 -8.61 1.47 8.87
C LEU A 95 -10.10 1.14 8.92
N GLU A 96 -10.81 1.48 7.85
CA GLU A 96 -12.19 1.10 7.63
C GLU A 96 -12.32 0.36 6.30
N VAL A 97 -12.86 -0.86 6.34
CA VAL A 97 -13.03 -1.70 5.15
C VAL A 97 -14.50 -1.72 4.72
N SER A 98 -14.72 -1.39 3.45
CA SER A 98 -16.00 -1.44 2.76
C SER A 98 -15.94 -2.48 1.63
N PRO A 99 -17.07 -2.92 1.05
CA PRO A 99 -17.08 -4.03 0.08
C PRO A 99 -16.09 -3.93 -1.09
N ARG A 100 -15.80 -2.71 -1.56
CA ARG A 100 -14.89 -2.44 -2.70
C ARG A 100 -13.85 -1.34 -2.43
N SER A 101 -13.70 -0.93 -1.16
CA SER A 101 -12.78 0.13 -0.80
C SER A 101 -12.27 -0.01 0.61
N ALA A 102 -11.13 0.60 0.90
CA ALA A 102 -10.64 0.78 2.25
C ALA A 102 -10.22 2.24 2.45
N SER A 103 -10.53 2.80 3.60
CA SER A 103 -10.08 4.14 4.02
C SER A 103 -9.21 4.05 5.25
N PHE A 104 -8.24 4.94 5.35
CA PHE A 104 -7.28 4.96 6.45
C PHE A 104 -6.62 6.34 6.57
N SER A 105 -6.02 6.59 7.72
CA SER A 105 -5.14 7.73 7.96
C SER A 105 -3.68 7.25 7.88
N PHE A 106 -2.81 8.06 7.27
CA PHE A 106 -1.38 7.80 7.27
C PHE A 106 -0.61 9.09 7.56
N VAL A 107 -0.56 10.01 6.60
CA VAL A 107 0.11 11.31 6.73
C VAL A 107 -0.88 12.43 7.03
N GLY A 108 -0.55 13.27 8.01
CA GLY A 108 -1.29 14.48 8.35
C GLY A 108 -2.72 14.19 8.80
N ASP A 109 -3.66 15.06 8.40
CA ASP A 109 -5.11 14.90 8.63
C ASP A 109 -5.84 14.40 7.39
N THR A 110 -5.11 13.83 6.43
CA THR A 110 -5.68 13.31 5.19
C THR A 110 -6.22 11.90 5.38
N THR A 111 -7.50 11.72 5.08
CA THR A 111 -8.08 10.39 4.90
C THR A 111 -7.81 9.92 3.48
N TRP A 112 -7.08 8.81 3.38
CA TRP A 112 -6.81 8.12 2.13
C TRP A 112 -7.92 7.12 1.87
N THR A 113 -8.29 6.93 0.61
CA THR A 113 -9.23 5.89 0.21
C THR A 113 -8.71 5.17 -1.01
N VAL A 114 -8.63 3.86 -0.93
CA VAL A 114 -8.26 2.98 -2.03
C VAL A 114 -9.49 2.18 -2.46
N LYS A 115 -9.73 2.13 -3.77
CA LYS A 115 -10.78 1.34 -4.41
C LYS A 115 -10.13 0.31 -5.31
N VAL A 116 -10.57 -0.95 -5.20
CA VAL A 116 -10.02 -2.04 -6.01
C VAL A 116 -11.03 -2.48 -7.07
N SER A 117 -10.62 -2.40 -8.32
CA SER A 117 -11.41 -2.83 -9.47
C SER A 117 -11.30 -4.34 -9.70
N GLU A 118 -12.36 -4.95 -10.21
CA GLU A 118 -12.36 -6.38 -10.60
C GLU A 118 -11.44 -6.62 -11.80
N SER A 119 -11.44 -5.69 -12.75
CA SER A 119 -10.61 -5.71 -13.95
C SER A 119 -9.74 -4.44 -14.01
N PRO A 120 -8.61 -4.48 -14.72
CA PRO A 120 -7.73 -3.32 -14.83
C PRO A 120 -8.41 -2.21 -15.63
N THR A 121 -8.41 -0.99 -15.08
CA THR A 121 -8.92 0.23 -15.72
C THR A 121 -7.79 1.03 -16.36
N LEU A 122 -8.12 1.92 -17.30
CA LEU A 122 -7.13 2.78 -17.94
C LEU A 122 -6.59 3.82 -16.95
N LYS A 123 -5.27 3.96 -16.86
CA LYS A 123 -4.63 4.99 -16.03
C LYS A 123 -4.62 6.32 -16.77
N LEU A 124 -5.31 7.32 -16.20
CA LEU A 124 -5.23 8.71 -16.67
C LEU A 124 -3.94 9.36 -16.15
N PRO A 125 -3.21 10.13 -16.98
CA PRO A 125 -2.01 10.83 -16.55
C PRO A 125 -2.36 11.88 -15.47
N PHE A 126 -1.50 12.02 -14.46
CA PHE A 126 -1.64 13.00 -13.37
C PHE A 126 -2.95 12.89 -12.56
N SER A 127 -3.56 11.71 -12.50
CA SER A 127 -4.82 11.48 -11.76
C SER A 127 -4.65 11.10 -10.30
N ASP A 128 -3.47 10.63 -9.89
CA ASP A 128 -3.20 10.23 -8.51
C ASP A 128 -2.97 11.49 -7.63
N PRO A 129 -3.39 11.48 -6.34
CA PRO A 129 -3.16 12.59 -5.42
C PRO A 129 -1.68 12.89 -5.19
N ARG A 130 -1.39 14.10 -4.66
CA ARG A 130 -0.04 14.48 -4.25
C ARG A 130 0.52 13.49 -3.23
N GLY A 131 1.81 13.18 -3.30
CA GLY A 131 2.45 12.22 -2.39
C GLY A 131 2.21 10.75 -2.75
N VAL A 132 1.42 10.47 -3.79
CA VAL A 132 1.32 9.12 -4.37
C VAL A 132 2.36 8.95 -5.47
N SER A 133 3.16 7.89 -5.35
CA SER A 133 4.04 7.42 -6.41
C SER A 133 3.64 6.01 -6.83
N ARG A 134 3.81 5.67 -8.11
CA ARG A 134 3.60 4.31 -8.62
C ARG A 134 4.33 4.12 -9.93
N ARG A 135 4.62 2.86 -10.25
CA ARG A 135 5.28 2.49 -11.51
C ARG A 135 4.50 2.98 -12.73
N ALA A 136 5.23 3.31 -13.79
CA ALA A 136 4.63 3.69 -15.06
C ALA A 136 3.84 2.51 -15.66
N GLY A 137 2.65 2.78 -16.19
CA GLY A 137 1.77 1.75 -16.74
C GLY A 137 0.51 2.36 -17.32
N LEU A 138 -0.07 1.68 -18.31
CA LEU A 138 -1.32 2.13 -18.97
C LEU A 138 -2.57 1.69 -18.20
N ARG A 139 -2.43 0.75 -17.26
CA ARG A 139 -3.54 0.13 -16.55
C ARG A 139 -3.29 0.14 -15.05
N LYS A 140 -4.38 0.23 -14.28
CA LYS A 140 -4.40 0.15 -12.81
C LYS A 140 -5.60 -0.66 -12.35
N TYR A 141 -5.47 -1.34 -11.22
CA TYR A 141 -6.57 -1.93 -10.45
C TYR A 141 -6.96 -1.04 -9.27
N ILE A 142 -5.99 -0.32 -8.70
CA ILE A 142 -6.17 0.55 -7.54
C ILE A 142 -6.39 2.00 -7.99
N ASP A 143 -7.58 2.51 -7.68
CA ASP A 143 -7.85 3.94 -7.63
C ASP A 143 -7.62 4.45 -6.21
N ILE A 144 -6.88 5.55 -6.07
CA ILE A 144 -6.57 6.17 -4.78
C ILE A 144 -7.02 7.63 -4.79
N SER A 145 -7.65 8.04 -3.70
CA SER A 145 -8.08 9.42 -3.45
C SER A 145 -7.69 9.88 -2.06
N ALA A 146 -7.60 11.19 -1.87
CA ALA A 146 -7.24 11.83 -0.62
C ALA A 146 -8.25 12.94 -0.29
N ASN A 147 -8.76 12.96 0.94
CA ASN A 147 -9.65 14.00 1.43
C ASN A 147 -9.35 14.32 2.91
N PRO A 148 -9.06 15.59 3.27
CA PRO A 148 -8.74 16.71 2.39
C PRO A 148 -7.52 16.43 1.50
N ALA A 149 -7.24 17.31 0.53
CA ALA A 149 -6.03 17.17 -0.28
C ALA A 149 -4.77 17.23 0.60
N PRO A 150 -3.73 16.42 0.31
CA PRO A 150 -2.50 16.42 1.10
C PRO A 150 -1.84 17.81 1.12
N ALA A 151 -1.37 18.22 2.29
CA ALA A 151 -0.64 19.48 2.47
C ALA A 151 0.62 19.52 1.60
N ARG A 152 1.04 20.73 1.21
CA ARG A 152 2.33 20.98 0.55
C ARG A 152 3.47 20.92 1.57
N ALA A 153 4.70 20.81 1.06
CA ALA A 153 5.92 20.85 1.87
C ALA A 153 6.07 22.16 2.68
N ASP A 154 5.41 23.24 2.26
CA ASP A 154 5.35 24.53 2.97
C ASP A 154 4.17 24.65 3.97
N GLY A 155 3.40 23.57 4.17
CA GLY A 155 2.23 23.51 5.04
C GLY A 155 0.95 24.12 4.47
N SER A 156 0.98 24.69 3.25
CA SER A 156 -0.21 25.25 2.59
C SER A 156 -1.03 24.17 1.86
N ARG A 157 -2.30 24.46 1.55
CA ARG A 157 -3.23 23.54 0.85
C ARG A 157 -3.55 24.00 -0.57
#